data_AF-A0A1B0D8F6-F1
#
_entry.id   AF-A0A1B0D8F6-F1
#
_cell.length_a   1.000
_cell.length_b   1.000
_cell.length_c   1.000
_cell.angle_alpha   90.00
_cell.angle_beta   90.00
_cell.angle_gamma   90.00
#
_symmetry.space_group_name_H-M   'P 1'
#
loop_
_entity.id
_entity.type
_entity.pdbx_description
1 polymer ?
#
loop_
_entity_poly.entity_id
_entity_poly.type
_entity_poly.pdbx_seq_one_letter_code
_entity_poly.pdbx_strand_id
1 'polypeptide(L)'
;MKIELFVVNCFMSRLSMFERYIKTYSIVQLRTGYLEQGLMVYDDKKLAKHYIRSREFLLDLAALIPLDLLQIRFGTQPLLRFPRFFKVYRSIKFYYIVESRTVWPNLWRVVNLIHILLILAHWFGCFYFLLSEVEGFQGDWVYPYRPGDYATLTRKYLGSLYWSTLTLTTIGDLPTPETNAE
;
A
#
# COMPACT_ATOMS: atom_id res chain seq x y z
N MET A 1 -9.14 -19.39 -0.52
CA MET A 1 -8.71 -19.07 0.88
C MET A 1 -7.20 -18.87 1.10
N LYS A 2 -6.28 -19.75 0.66
CA LYS A 2 -4.82 -19.54 0.85
C LYS A 2 -4.24 -18.40 0.00
N ILE A 3 -4.79 -18.16 -1.20
CA ILE A 3 -4.36 -17.08 -2.09
C ILE A 3 -4.93 -15.73 -1.64
N GLU A 4 -6.20 -15.65 -1.24
CA GLU A 4 -6.75 -14.47 -0.57
C GLU A 4 -5.91 -14.02 0.64
N LEU A 5 -5.51 -14.96 1.51
CA LEU A 5 -4.60 -14.67 2.62
C LEU A 5 -3.21 -14.25 2.14
N PHE A 6 -2.71 -14.77 1.01
CA PHE A 6 -1.43 -14.39 0.43
C PHE A 6 -1.48 -13.00 -0.20
N VAL A 7 -2.54 -12.67 -0.94
CA VAL A 7 -2.81 -11.34 -1.51
C VAL A 7 -2.93 -10.33 -0.37
N VAL A 8 -3.76 -10.61 0.63
CA VAL A 8 -3.92 -9.73 1.78
C VAL A 8 -2.65 -9.67 2.63
N ASN A 9 -1.91 -10.76 2.85
CA ASN A 9 -0.65 -10.70 3.59
C ASN A 9 0.49 -10.05 2.80
N CYS A 10 0.54 -10.18 1.48
CA CYS A 10 1.54 -9.51 0.64
C CYS A 10 1.24 -8.01 0.57
N PHE A 11 -0.03 -7.67 0.35
CA PHE A 11 -0.60 -6.32 0.45
C PHE A 11 -0.28 -5.67 1.81
N MET A 12 -0.54 -6.40 2.90
CA MET A 12 -0.28 -5.94 4.25
C MET A 12 1.21 -5.95 4.61
N SER A 13 2.04 -6.80 4.00
CA SER A 13 3.49 -6.77 4.22
C SER A 13 4.12 -5.54 3.57
N ARG A 14 3.64 -5.11 2.40
CA ARG A 14 4.12 -3.88 1.75
C ARG A 14 3.53 -2.63 2.37
N LEU A 15 2.27 -2.65 2.78
CA LEU A 15 1.73 -1.64 3.71
C LEU A 15 2.55 -1.57 4.99
N SER A 16 2.98 -2.69 5.57
CA SER A 16 3.81 -2.68 6.78
C SER A 16 5.21 -2.10 6.54
N MET A 17 5.73 -2.15 5.31
CA MET A 17 6.96 -1.44 4.93
C MET A 17 6.71 0.07 4.94
N PHE A 18 5.63 0.54 4.31
CA PHE A 18 5.18 1.94 4.40
C PHE A 18 4.93 2.38 5.85
N GLU A 19 4.23 1.58 6.65
CA GLU A 19 3.98 1.87 8.07
C GLU A 19 5.29 1.94 8.87
N ARG A 20 6.26 1.06 8.60
CA ARG A 20 7.59 1.11 9.23
C ARG A 20 8.33 2.40 8.88
N TYR A 21 8.30 2.82 7.62
CA TYR A 21 8.86 4.10 7.17
C TYR A 21 8.15 5.31 7.79
N ILE A 22 6.82 5.28 7.91
CA ILE A 22 6.03 6.34 8.55
C ILE A 22 6.32 6.39 10.06
N LYS A 23 6.55 5.24 10.70
CA LYS A 23 6.83 5.15 12.13
C LYS A 23 8.22 5.67 12.47
N THR A 24 9.25 5.31 11.69
CA THR A 24 10.59 5.91 11.80
C THR A 24 10.54 7.40 11.49
N TYR A 25 9.77 7.83 10.49
CA TYR A 25 9.58 9.24 10.18
C TYR A 25 8.88 10.01 11.31
N SER A 26 7.86 9.44 11.96
CA SER A 26 7.19 10.09 13.10
C SER A 26 8.16 10.32 14.27
N ILE A 27 9.09 9.39 14.50
CA ILE A 27 10.16 9.52 15.50
C ILE A 27 11.15 10.62 15.09
N VAL A 28 11.51 10.71 13.81
CA VAL A 28 12.37 11.78 13.28
C VAL A 28 11.66 13.13 13.36
N GLN A 29 10.36 13.18 13.06
CA GLN A 29 9.55 14.40 13.05
C GLN A 29 9.27 14.94 14.47
N LEU A 30 9.26 14.06 15.47
CA LEU A 30 9.30 14.44 16.89
C LEU A 30 10.62 15.11 17.30
N ARG A 31 11.66 15.03 16.47
CA ARG A 31 12.96 15.69 16.68
C ARG A 31 13.27 16.79 15.65
N THR A 32 12.39 17.05 14.68
CA THR A 32 12.60 18.13 13.71
C THR A 32 12.11 19.47 14.25
N GLY A 33 13.03 20.43 14.39
CA GLY A 33 12.74 21.81 14.80
C GLY A 33 11.62 22.45 13.99
N TYR A 34 10.71 23.18 14.66
CA TYR A 34 9.73 24.03 13.99
C TYR A 34 10.25 25.46 13.90
N LEU A 35 9.81 26.19 12.87
CA LEU A 35 10.15 27.60 12.72
C LEU A 35 9.19 28.45 13.57
N GLU A 36 9.74 29.16 14.56
CA GLU A 36 9.01 30.16 15.33
C GLU A 36 9.61 31.52 14.98
N GLN A 37 8.83 32.39 14.32
CA GLN A 37 9.22 33.77 13.98
C GLN A 37 10.55 33.89 13.17
N GLY A 38 10.83 32.93 12.27
CA GLY A 38 12.05 32.95 11.44
C GLY A 38 13.25 32.23 12.05
N LEU A 39 13.17 31.78 13.30
CA LEU A 39 14.23 31.05 13.99
C LEU A 39 13.85 29.57 14.16
N MET A 40 14.81 28.67 13.91
CA MET A 40 14.62 27.24 14.18
C MET A 40 14.74 26.98 15.69
N VAL A 41 13.64 26.55 16.31
CA VAL A 41 13.59 26.21 17.73
C VAL A 41 13.83 24.70 17.89
N TYR A 42 14.84 24.33 18.68
CA TYR A 42 15.23 22.94 18.95
C TYR A 42 14.86 22.44 20.36
N ASP A 43 14.09 23.22 21.12
CA ASP A 43 13.67 22.84 22.47
C ASP A 43 12.69 21.64 22.45
N ASP A 44 13.14 20.46 22.85
CA ASP A 44 12.36 19.22 22.88
C ASP A 44 11.01 19.35 23.60
N LYS A 45 10.97 20.12 24.71
CA LYS A 45 9.76 20.33 25.51
C LYS A 45 8.72 21.19 24.79
N LYS A 46 9.15 22.22 24.06
CA LYS A 46 8.26 23.08 23.26
C LYS A 46 7.79 22.33 22.01
N LEU A 47 8.69 21.57 21.39
CA LEU A 47 8.39 20.73 20.24
C LEU A 47 7.30 19.69 20.56
N ALA A 48 7.46 18.97 21.68
CA ALA A 48 6.50 17.95 22.10
C ALA A 48 5.12 18.56 22.42
N LYS A 49 5.08 19.71 23.09
CA LYS A 49 3.81 20.38 23.43
C LYS A 49 3.08 20.90 22.19
N HIS A 50 3.82 21.43 21.21
CA HIS A 50 3.25 21.87 19.95
C HIS A 50 2.74 20.69 19.12
N TYR A 51 3.50 19.60 19.06
CA TYR A 51 3.14 18.40 18.32
C TYR A 51 1.91 17.70 18.91
N ILE A 52 1.82 17.54 20.24
CA ILE A 52 0.66 16.92 20.92
C ILE A 52 -0.62 17.76 20.73
N ARG A 53 -0.50 19.08 20.62
CA ARG A 53 -1.64 19.98 20.38
C ARG A 53 -2.06 20.04 18.91
N SER A 54 -1.23 19.54 18.00
CA SER A 54 -1.50 19.57 16.57
C SER A 54 -2.57 18.53 16.19
N ARG A 55 -3.43 18.89 15.22
CA ARG A 55 -4.51 18.02 14.71
C ARG A 55 -3.99 16.70 14.16
N GLU A 56 -2.73 16.66 13.74
CA GLU A 56 -2.13 15.44 13.18
C GLU A 56 -1.89 14.37 14.25
N PHE A 57 -1.58 14.75 15.49
CA PHE A 57 -1.45 13.80 16.59
C PHE A 57 -2.81 13.19 16.99
N LEU A 58 -3.88 13.99 16.97
CA LEU A 58 -5.25 13.51 17.21
C LEU A 58 -5.71 12.53 16.13
N LEU A 59 -5.41 12.80 14.86
CA LEU A 59 -5.72 11.89 13.75
C LEU A 59 -4.90 10.59 13.83
N ASP A 60 -3.63 10.67 14.22
CA ASP A 60 -2.80 9.48 14.48
C ASP A 60 -3.37 8.61 15.60
N LEU A 61 -3.77 9.24 16.70
CA LEU A 61 -4.29 8.57 17.88
C LEU A 61 -5.66 7.93 17.58
N ALA A 62 -6.54 8.65 16.89
CA ALA A 62 -7.84 8.16 16.45
C ALA A 62 -7.73 7.01 15.43
N ALA A 63 -6.68 6.97 14.62
CA ALA A 63 -6.44 5.88 13.68
C ALA A 63 -5.75 4.66 14.31
N LEU A 64 -5.05 4.81 15.44
CA LEU A 64 -4.31 3.72 16.11
C LEU A 64 -5.13 3.03 17.19
N ILE A 65 -5.76 3.80 18.08
CA ILE A 65 -6.43 3.28 19.28
C ILE A 65 -7.59 2.31 18.98
N PRO A 66 -8.56 2.64 18.10
CA PRO A 66 -9.70 1.75 17.90
C PRO A 66 -9.30 0.47 17.17
N LEU A 67 -8.26 0.50 16.33
CA LEU A 67 -7.81 -0.66 15.55
C LEU A 67 -7.07 -1.69 16.39
N ASP A 68 -6.12 -1.27 17.23
CA ASP A 68 -5.36 -2.19 18.07
C ASP A 68 -6.30 -2.87 19.08
N LEU A 69 -7.29 -2.14 19.60
CA LEU A 69 -8.30 -2.67 20.52
C LEU A 69 -9.24 -3.68 19.84
N LEU A 70 -9.62 -3.42 18.57
CA LEU A 70 -10.44 -4.33 17.77
C LEU A 70 -9.69 -5.59 17.36
N GLN A 71 -8.39 -5.51 17.04
CA GLN A 71 -7.57 -6.68 16.71
C GLN A 71 -7.38 -7.64 17.90
N ILE A 72 -7.30 -7.11 19.13
CA ILE A 72 -7.22 -7.92 20.35
C ILE A 72 -8.53 -8.67 20.61
N ARG A 73 -9.69 -8.09 20.26
CA ARG A 73 -11.02 -8.64 20.59
C ARG A 73 -11.60 -9.58 19.52
N PHE A 74 -11.35 -9.37 18.23
CA PHE A 74 -11.98 -10.15 17.14
C PHE A 74 -11.03 -11.16 16.44
N GLY A 75 -9.77 -11.24 16.86
CA GLY A 75 -8.76 -12.07 16.19
C GLY A 75 -8.30 -11.49 14.84
N THR A 76 -7.36 -12.16 14.17
CA THR A 76 -6.76 -11.68 12.90
C THR A 76 -7.73 -11.79 11.72
N GLN A 77 -8.67 -10.85 11.61
CA GLN A 77 -9.53 -10.74 10.44
C GLN A 77 -8.90 -9.82 9.37
N PRO A 78 -8.90 -10.22 8.08
CA PRO A 78 -8.41 -9.41 6.96
C PRO A 78 -9.09 -8.02 6.87
N LEU A 79 -10.39 -7.98 7.15
CA LEU A 79 -11.24 -6.79 7.04
C LEU A 79 -10.90 -5.70 8.07
N LEU A 80 -10.41 -6.08 9.25
CA LEU A 80 -9.99 -5.12 10.28
C LEU A 80 -8.70 -4.37 9.92
N ARG A 81 -8.00 -4.75 8.84
CA ARG A 81 -6.79 -4.06 8.41
C ARG A 81 -7.03 -2.91 7.43
N PHE A 82 -8.23 -2.79 6.86
CA PHE A 82 -8.59 -1.72 5.91
C PHE A 82 -8.44 -0.30 6.46
N PRO A 83 -8.76 0.03 7.72
CA PRO A 83 -8.68 1.43 8.14
C PRO A 83 -7.23 1.95 8.29
N ARG A 84 -6.20 1.12 8.06
CA ARG A 84 -4.80 1.57 7.85
C ARG A 84 -4.64 2.45 6.60
N PHE A 85 -5.55 2.35 5.63
CA PHE A 85 -5.58 3.25 4.46
C PHE A 85 -5.75 4.73 4.82
N PHE A 86 -6.35 5.06 5.98
CA PHE A 86 -6.48 6.45 6.42
C PHE A 86 -5.12 7.15 6.63
N LYS A 87 -4.03 6.39 6.80
CA LYS A 87 -2.67 6.95 6.95
C LYS A 87 -2.02 7.38 5.63
N VAL A 88 -2.68 7.19 4.48
CA VAL A 88 -2.17 7.64 3.17
C VAL A 88 -1.89 9.16 3.17
N TYR A 89 -2.64 9.96 3.93
CA TYR A 89 -2.42 11.41 4.04
C TYR A 89 -0.98 11.77 4.48
N ARG A 90 -0.37 10.98 5.38
CA ARG A 90 1.00 11.20 5.84
C ARG A 90 2.04 10.85 4.78
N SER A 91 1.72 9.87 3.93
CA SER A 91 2.62 9.44 2.85
C SER A 91 2.78 10.54 1.81
N ILE A 92 1.73 11.32 1.56
CA ILE A 92 1.78 12.50 0.67
C ILE A 92 2.68 13.59 1.26
N LYS A 93 2.50 13.93 2.54
CA LYS A 93 3.34 14.91 3.23
C LYS A 93 4.81 14.50 3.25
N PHE A 94 5.08 13.22 3.47
CA PHE A 94 6.42 12.64 3.40
C PHE A 94 7.01 12.75 2.00
N TYR A 95 6.24 12.42 0.95
CA TYR A 95 6.69 12.52 -0.44
C TYR A 95 7.22 13.92 -0.75
N TYR A 96 6.46 14.97 -0.40
CA TYR A 96 6.87 16.36 -0.62
C TYR A 96 8.14 16.75 0.18
N ILE A 97 8.25 16.27 1.43
CA ILE A 97 9.41 16.58 2.27
C ILE A 97 10.65 15.88 1.75
N VAL A 98 10.57 14.60 1.39
CA VAL A 98 11.72 13.88 0.82
C VAL A 98 12.13 14.51 -0.50
N GLU A 99 11.18 14.84 -1.38
CA GLU A 99 11.48 15.53 -2.64
C GLU A 99 12.27 16.82 -2.40
N SER A 100 11.90 17.61 -1.38
CA SER A 100 12.61 18.86 -1.02
C SER A 100 14.00 18.67 -0.40
N ARG A 101 14.28 17.49 0.17
CA ARG A 101 15.54 17.19 0.89
C ARG A 101 16.52 16.34 0.07
N THR A 102 16.07 15.78 -1.06
CA THR A 102 16.88 14.88 -1.88
C THR A 102 17.78 15.68 -2.83
N VAL A 103 19.07 15.32 -2.89
CA VAL A 103 20.07 15.97 -3.76
C VAL A 103 19.73 15.80 -5.26
N TRP A 104 19.00 14.74 -5.61
CA TRP A 104 18.62 14.37 -6.99
C TRP A 104 17.10 14.19 -7.12
N PRO A 105 16.31 15.27 -7.24
CA PRO A 105 14.84 15.18 -7.24
C PRO A 105 14.29 14.37 -8.42
N ASN A 106 14.93 14.41 -9.59
CA ASN A 106 14.50 13.65 -10.77
C ASN A 106 14.62 12.13 -10.57
N LEU A 107 15.70 11.67 -9.91
CA LEU A 107 15.86 10.25 -9.59
C LEU A 107 14.79 9.78 -8.61
N TRP A 108 14.51 10.59 -7.58
CA TRP A 108 13.47 10.31 -6.60
C TRP A 108 12.08 10.18 -7.25
N ARG A 109 11.75 11.07 -8.20
CA ARG A 109 10.51 10.98 -8.97
C ARG A 109 10.39 9.68 -9.76
N VAL A 110 11.45 9.27 -10.46
CA VAL A 110 11.45 8.02 -11.24
C VAL A 110 11.27 6.80 -10.34
N VAL A 111 12.00 6.73 -9.21
CA VAL A 111 11.89 5.61 -8.26
C VAL A 111 10.48 5.51 -7.68
N ASN A 112 9.87 6.63 -7.30
CA ASN A 112 8.50 6.65 -6.79
C ASN A 112 7.48 6.24 -7.85
N LEU A 113 7.64 6.71 -9.10
CA LEU A 113 6.75 6.33 -10.20
C LEU A 113 6.81 4.82 -10.45
N ILE A 114 8.02 4.25 -10.52
CA ILE A 114 8.21 2.79 -10.66
C ILE A 114 7.57 2.05 -9.48
N HIS A 115 7.75 2.55 -8.26
CA HIS A 115 7.16 1.95 -7.07
C HIS A 115 5.63 1.93 -7.10
N ILE A 116 5.00 3.05 -7.50
CA ILE A 116 3.55 3.16 -7.66
C ILE A 116 3.06 2.20 -8.74
N LEU A 117 3.74 2.14 -9.90
CA LEU A 117 3.38 1.23 -11.00
C LEU A 117 3.44 -0.25 -10.56
N LEU A 118 4.49 -0.66 -9.83
CA LEU A 118 4.61 -2.02 -9.32
C LEU A 118 3.49 -2.38 -8.32
N ILE A 119 3.06 -1.43 -7.51
CA ILE A 119 1.93 -1.62 -6.58
C ILE A 119 0.63 -1.80 -7.35
N LEU A 120 0.37 -0.93 -8.34
CA LEU A 120 -0.80 -1.04 -9.20
C LEU A 120 -0.82 -2.38 -9.95
N ALA A 121 0.31 -2.81 -10.50
CA ALA A 121 0.43 -4.09 -11.19
C ALA A 121 0.12 -5.28 -10.27
N HIS A 122 0.60 -5.24 -9.02
CA HIS A 122 0.24 -6.24 -8.04
C HIS A 122 -1.25 -6.24 -7.73
N TRP A 123 -1.85 -5.06 -7.51
CA TRP A 123 -3.26 -4.92 -7.18
C TRP A 123 -4.18 -5.43 -8.28
N PHE A 124 -3.99 -4.94 -9.51
CA PHE A 124 -4.79 -5.35 -10.66
C PHE A 124 -4.60 -6.84 -10.97
N GLY A 125 -3.37 -7.38 -10.84
CA GLY A 125 -3.14 -8.82 -11.00
C GLY A 125 -3.82 -9.67 -9.93
N CYS A 126 -3.84 -9.22 -8.67
CA CYS A 126 -4.56 -9.92 -7.61
C CYS A 126 -6.08 -9.85 -7.80
N PHE A 127 -6.60 -8.70 -8.23
CA PHE A 127 -8.01 -8.52 -8.52
C PHE A 127 -8.47 -9.39 -9.71
N TYR A 128 -7.67 -9.44 -10.78
CA TYR A 128 -7.90 -10.32 -11.93
C TYR A 128 -8.00 -11.81 -11.51
N PHE A 129 -7.08 -12.27 -10.66
CA PHE A 129 -7.14 -13.64 -10.16
C PHE A 129 -8.36 -13.89 -9.25
N LEU A 130 -8.74 -12.91 -8.43
CA LEU A 130 -9.93 -13.01 -7.59
C LEU A 130 -11.21 -13.08 -8.43
N LEU A 131 -11.33 -12.24 -9.45
CA LEU A 131 -12.46 -12.25 -10.39
C LEU A 131 -12.53 -13.61 -11.10
N SER A 132 -11.38 -14.14 -11.53
CA SER A 132 -11.27 -15.49 -12.10
C SER A 132 -11.76 -16.60 -11.17
N GLU A 133 -11.52 -16.47 -9.85
CA GLU A 133 -11.98 -17.44 -8.84
C GLU A 133 -13.50 -17.35 -8.64
N VAL A 134 -14.09 -16.15 -8.74
CA VAL A 134 -15.55 -15.93 -8.63
C VAL A 134 -16.31 -16.49 -9.82
N GLU A 135 -15.77 -16.36 -11.04
CA GLU A 135 -16.38 -16.89 -12.26
C GLU A 135 -16.11 -18.38 -12.49
N GLY A 136 -15.28 -19.01 -11.65
CA GLY A 136 -15.00 -20.44 -11.72
C GLY A 136 -14.08 -20.85 -12.87
N PHE A 137 -13.17 -19.97 -13.27
CA PHE A 137 -12.18 -20.19 -14.33
C PHE A 137 -12.78 -20.58 -15.70
N GLN A 138 -13.95 -20.03 -16.03
CA GLN A 138 -14.63 -20.24 -17.31
C GLN A 138 -14.42 -19.02 -18.22
N GLY A 139 -13.87 -19.21 -19.42
CA GLY A 139 -13.64 -18.13 -20.40
C GLY A 139 -12.18 -18.04 -20.87
N ASP A 140 -11.94 -17.50 -22.07
CA ASP A 140 -10.58 -17.32 -22.60
C ASP A 140 -9.88 -16.11 -21.97
N TRP A 141 -10.64 -15.13 -21.47
CA TRP A 141 -10.13 -13.96 -20.72
C TRP A 141 -9.59 -14.32 -19.34
N VAL A 142 -10.23 -15.31 -18.71
CA VAL A 142 -10.01 -15.71 -17.32
C VAL A 142 -8.71 -16.52 -17.18
N TYR A 143 -8.09 -16.51 -15.99
CA TYR A 143 -6.86 -17.28 -15.75
C TYR A 143 -7.08 -18.78 -16.05
N PRO A 144 -6.37 -19.39 -17.02
CA PRO A 144 -6.65 -20.76 -17.42
C PRO A 144 -6.29 -21.75 -16.30
N TYR A 145 -7.29 -22.45 -15.79
CA TYR A 145 -7.09 -23.46 -14.76
C TYR A 145 -6.43 -24.71 -15.36
N ARG A 146 -5.11 -24.83 -15.20
CA ARG A 146 -4.37 -26.06 -15.57
C ARG A 146 -4.22 -26.98 -14.35
N PRO A 147 -4.95 -28.11 -14.26
CA PRO A 147 -4.69 -29.12 -13.24
C PRO A 147 -3.35 -29.82 -13.53
N GLY A 148 -2.43 -29.83 -12.57
CA GLY A 148 -1.11 -30.47 -12.68
C GLY A 148 0.03 -29.68 -12.01
N ASP A 149 1.26 -29.86 -12.49
CA ASP A 149 2.50 -29.20 -12.00
C ASP A 149 2.47 -27.65 -12.06
N TYR A 150 1.44 -27.08 -12.68
CA TYR A 150 1.16 -25.64 -12.80
C TYR A 150 0.35 -25.08 -11.62
N ALA A 151 0.05 -25.86 -10.59
CA ALA A 151 -0.74 -25.43 -9.43
C ALA A 151 0.01 -24.54 -8.42
N THR A 152 1.32 -24.31 -8.61
CA THR A 152 2.15 -23.56 -7.66
C THR A 152 1.73 -22.09 -7.54
N LEU A 153 1.76 -21.57 -6.31
CA LEU A 153 1.37 -20.20 -5.97
C LEU A 153 2.15 -19.17 -6.83
N THR A 154 3.45 -19.41 -7.02
CA THR A 154 4.33 -18.53 -7.79
C THR A 154 3.90 -18.42 -9.25
N ARG A 155 3.47 -19.53 -9.88
CA ARG A 155 3.04 -19.52 -11.29
C ARG A 155 1.73 -18.76 -11.47
N LYS A 156 0.78 -18.94 -10.54
CA LYS A 156 -0.49 -18.19 -10.51
C LYS A 156 -0.25 -16.69 -10.37
N TYR A 157 0.64 -16.33 -9.44
CA TYR A 157 1.02 -14.94 -9.19
C TYR A 157 1.75 -14.29 -10.37
N LEU A 158 2.71 -14.99 -10.99
CA LEU A 158 3.45 -14.48 -12.15
C LEU A 158 2.54 -14.32 -13.37
N GLY A 159 1.60 -15.25 -13.58
CA GLY A 159 0.63 -15.16 -14.67
C GLY A 159 -0.31 -13.96 -14.52
N SER A 160 -0.83 -13.73 -13.31
CA SER A 160 -1.71 -12.59 -13.06
C SER A 160 -0.99 -11.25 -13.06
N LEU A 161 0.27 -11.21 -12.59
CA LEU A 161 1.14 -10.03 -12.74
C LEU A 161 1.45 -9.71 -14.20
N TYR A 162 1.71 -10.73 -15.01
CA TYR A 162 1.98 -10.56 -16.43
C TYR A 162 0.77 -9.94 -17.15
N TRP A 163 -0.42 -10.51 -16.92
CA TRP A 163 -1.68 -9.94 -17.42
C TRP A 163 -1.84 -8.48 -17.01
N SER A 164 -1.69 -8.18 -15.71
CA SER A 164 -1.83 -6.82 -15.22
C SER A 164 -0.79 -5.84 -15.77
N THR A 165 0.45 -6.29 -15.98
CA THR A 165 1.50 -5.45 -16.53
C THR A 165 1.18 -5.06 -17.97
N LEU A 166 0.77 -6.03 -18.80
CA LEU A 166 0.38 -5.77 -20.18
C LEU A 166 -0.80 -4.79 -20.30
N THR A 167 -1.79 -4.93 -19.41
CA THR A 167 -2.94 -4.02 -19.33
C THR A 167 -2.51 -2.61 -18.91
N LEU A 168 -1.67 -2.49 -17.87
CA LEU A 168 -1.18 -1.20 -17.37
C LEU A 168 -0.26 -0.48 -18.35
N THR A 169 0.57 -1.21 -19.09
CA THR A 169 1.45 -0.64 -20.13
C THR A 169 0.76 -0.51 -21.48
N THR A 170 -0.56 -0.78 -21.54
CA THR A 170 -1.38 -0.70 -22.76
C THR A 170 -0.79 -1.44 -23.95
N ILE A 171 -0.11 -2.58 -23.71
CA ILE A 171 0.43 -3.43 -24.78
C ILE A 171 -0.72 -4.23 -25.43
N GLY A 172 -1.73 -4.59 -24.63
CA GLY A 172 -3.06 -4.98 -25.13
C GLY A 172 -3.15 -6.33 -25.87
N ASP A 173 -2.10 -7.16 -25.86
CA ASP A 173 -2.09 -8.49 -26.49
C ASP A 173 -2.76 -9.55 -25.60
N LEU A 174 -3.97 -9.23 -25.12
CA LEU A 174 -4.75 -10.06 -24.21
C LEU A 174 -6.12 -10.33 -24.83
N PRO A 175 -6.73 -11.50 -24.54
CA PRO A 175 -8.10 -11.80 -24.92
C PRO A 175 -9.06 -10.70 -24.46
N THR A 176 -10.14 -10.48 -25.19
CA THR A 176 -11.20 -9.52 -24.83
C THR A 176 -12.13 -10.12 -23.78
N PRO A 177 -12.69 -9.29 -22.87
CA PRO A 177 -13.67 -9.76 -21.90
C PRO A 177 -14.92 -10.34 -22.60
N GLU A 178 -15.42 -11.44 -22.05
CA GLU A 178 -16.58 -12.21 -22.50
C GLU A 178 -17.82 -11.96 -21.62
N THR A 179 -17.65 -11.57 -20.35
CA THR A 179 -18.78 -11.34 -19.42
C THR A 179 -18.96 -9.86 -19.06
N ASN A 180 -20.16 -9.51 -18.57
CA ASN A 180 -20.45 -8.14 -18.10
C ASN A 180 -19.77 -7.77 -16.77
N ALA A 181 -19.14 -8.75 -16.10
CA ALA A 181 -18.48 -8.56 -14.81
C ALA A 181 -16.97 -8.27 -14.95
N GLU A 182 -16.40 -8.55 -16.12
CA GLU A 182 -15.01 -8.30 -16.53
C GLU A 182 -14.78 -6.86 -17.03
#